data_AF-A0A8F5BNA7-F1
#
_entry.id   AF-A0A8F5BNA7-F1
#
_cell.length_a   1.000
_cell.length_b   1.000
_cell.length_c   1.000
_cell.angle_alpha   90.00
_cell.angle_beta   90.00
_cell.angle_gamma   90.00
#
_symmetry.space_group_name_H-M   'P 1'
#
loop_
_entity.id
_entity.type
_entity.pdbx_description
1 polymer ?
#
loop_
_entity_poly.entity_id
_entity_poly.type
_entity_poly.pdbx_seq_one_letter_code
_entity_poly.pdbx_strand_id
1 'polypeptide(L)'
;MSELIARQKGRLRLMTLWLLWQSPKRGIDIIDDINKMSWGFWKPSPGSIYPLLNKMVEEGTIERTSDGKYKITAKGIEEIKEILPIKQINSIEDSIQELEGLAQFFKEVERNKLFEYKDRILNAIKEIEEVVKGA
;
A
#
# COMPACT_ATOMS: atom_id res chain seq x y z
N MET A 1 16.55 -19.25 -14.88
CA MET A 1 15.74 -20.02 -13.90
C MET A 1 15.80 -19.40 -12.49
N SER A 2 16.98 -19.13 -11.93
CA SER A 2 17.17 -18.53 -10.59
C SER A 2 16.57 -17.14 -10.41
N GLU A 3 16.76 -16.23 -11.37
CA GLU A 3 16.25 -14.85 -11.29
C GLU A 3 14.71 -14.76 -11.28
N LEU A 4 14.04 -15.60 -12.07
CA LEU A 4 12.58 -15.66 -12.12
C LEU A 4 11.99 -16.08 -10.77
N ILE A 5 12.64 -17.04 -10.09
CA ILE A 5 12.25 -17.52 -8.77
C ILE A 5 12.48 -16.42 -7.72
N ALA A 6 13.58 -15.69 -7.80
CA ALA A 6 13.86 -14.56 -6.92
C ALA A 6 12.81 -13.44 -7.07
N ARG A 7 12.44 -13.09 -8.30
CA ARG A 7 11.37 -12.11 -8.59
C ARG A 7 10.00 -12.58 -8.09
N GLN A 8 9.68 -13.87 -8.19
CA GLN A 8 8.43 -14.42 -7.64
C GLN A 8 8.40 -14.36 -6.10
N LYS A 9 9.51 -14.73 -5.44
CA LYS A 9 9.63 -14.64 -3.97
C LYS A 9 9.51 -13.20 -3.47
N GLY A 10 10.16 -12.25 -4.16
CA GLY A 10 10.04 -10.82 -3.86
C GLY A 10 8.59 -10.33 -3.94
N ARG A 11 7.89 -10.67 -5.03
CA ARG A 11 6.47 -10.32 -5.19
C ARG A 11 5.57 -10.94 -4.12
N LEU A 12 5.79 -12.20 -3.76
CA LEU A 12 4.99 -12.88 -2.73
C LEU A 12 5.12 -12.18 -1.37
N ARG A 13 6.33 -11.77 -0.99
CA ARG A 13 6.57 -11.03 0.25
C ARG A 13 5.85 -9.69 0.27
N LEU A 14 6.00 -8.90 -0.79
CA LEU A 14 5.37 -7.58 -0.89
C LEU A 14 3.84 -7.67 -0.83
N MET A 15 3.24 -8.64 -1.54
CA MET A 15 1.79 -8.88 -1.49
C MET A 15 1.34 -9.35 -0.10
N THR A 16 2.15 -10.16 0.58
CA THR A 16 1.85 -10.61 1.95
C THR A 16 1.85 -9.43 2.92
N LEU A 17 2.89 -8.58 2.88
CA LEU A 17 2.95 -7.37 3.71
C LEU A 17 1.78 -6.42 3.41
N TRP A 18 1.46 -6.21 2.13
CA TRP A 18 0.33 -5.37 1.72
C TRP A 18 -1.01 -5.87 2.29
N LEU A 19 -1.27 -7.18 2.22
CA LEU A 19 -2.48 -7.79 2.78
C LEU A 19 -2.55 -7.65 4.30
N LEU A 20 -1.41 -7.83 4.98
CA LEU A 20 -1.31 -7.72 6.44
C LEU A 20 -1.36 -6.27 6.94
N TRP A 21 -1.02 -5.32 6.08
CA TRP A 21 -1.21 -3.89 6.34
C TRP A 21 -2.71 -3.52 6.37
N GLN A 22 -3.53 -4.14 5.53
CA GLN A 22 -4.98 -3.90 5.54
C GLN A 22 -5.68 -4.50 6.78
N SER A 23 -5.30 -5.72 7.17
CA SER A 23 -5.86 -6.38 8.35
C SER A 23 -5.04 -7.63 8.74
N PRO A 24 -5.04 -8.03 10.03
CA PRO A 24 -4.47 -9.30 10.44
C PRO A 24 -5.19 -10.50 9.80
N LYS A 25 -4.44 -11.48 9.28
CA LYS A 25 -4.97 -12.61 8.50
C LYS A 25 -4.35 -13.95 8.89
N ARG A 26 -5.08 -15.06 8.72
CA ARG A 26 -4.48 -16.41 8.80
C ARG A 26 -3.68 -16.69 7.53
N GLY A 27 -2.75 -17.65 7.61
CA GLY A 27 -1.95 -18.04 6.44
C GLY A 27 -2.79 -18.49 5.25
N ILE A 28 -3.91 -19.18 5.49
CA ILE A 28 -4.84 -19.60 4.43
C ILE A 28 -5.56 -18.41 3.79
N ASP A 29 -5.96 -17.42 4.58
CA ASP A 29 -6.64 -16.22 4.07
C ASP A 29 -5.70 -15.44 3.14
N ILE A 30 -4.40 -15.37 3.47
CA ILE A 30 -3.38 -14.74 2.63
C ILE A 30 -3.26 -15.45 1.28
N ILE A 31 -3.24 -16.80 1.28
CA ILE A 31 -3.20 -17.59 0.04
C ILE A 31 -4.40 -17.26 -0.85
N ASP A 32 -5.60 -17.27 -0.25
CA ASP A 32 -6.85 -17.07 -1.00
C ASP A 32 -7.01 -15.63 -1.47
N ASP A 33 -6.59 -14.64 -0.69
CA ASP A 33 -6.63 -13.23 -1.08
C ASP A 33 -5.64 -12.93 -2.21
N ILE A 34 -4.44 -13.53 -2.21
CA ILE A 34 -3.50 -13.41 -3.34
C ILE A 34 -4.08 -14.03 -4.61
N ASN A 35 -4.78 -15.16 -4.49
CA ASN A 35 -5.49 -15.78 -5.62
C ASN A 35 -6.59 -14.87 -6.17
N LYS A 36 -7.37 -14.20 -5.31
CA LYS A 36 -8.41 -13.25 -5.72
C LYS A 36 -7.82 -12.01 -6.38
N MET A 37 -6.78 -11.41 -5.77
CA MET A 37 -6.09 -10.22 -6.31
C MET A 37 -5.48 -10.47 -7.69
N SER A 38 -5.06 -11.71 -7.96
CA SER A 38 -4.52 -12.11 -9.26
C SER A 38 -5.61 -12.60 -10.22
N TRP A 39 -6.90 -12.41 -9.92
CA TRP A 39 -8.03 -12.92 -10.74
C TRP A 39 -7.92 -14.42 -11.06
N GLY A 40 -7.34 -15.20 -10.16
CA GLY A 40 -7.12 -16.64 -10.34
C GLY A 40 -5.88 -17.00 -11.16
N PHE A 41 -5.14 -16.04 -11.71
CA PHE A 41 -3.92 -16.31 -12.50
C PHE A 41 -2.77 -16.86 -11.65
N TRP A 42 -2.77 -16.60 -10.33
CA TRP A 42 -1.71 -17.06 -9.46
C TRP A 42 -2.17 -17.34 -8.03
N LYS A 43 -2.02 -18.60 -7.61
CA LYS A 43 -2.23 -19.04 -6.23
C LYS A 43 -0.91 -19.52 -5.63
N PRO A 44 -0.36 -18.86 -4.59
CA PRO A 44 0.81 -19.36 -3.91
C PRO A 44 0.48 -20.67 -3.18
N SER A 45 1.43 -21.61 -3.16
CA SER A 45 1.24 -22.87 -2.45
C SER A 45 1.48 -22.69 -0.94
N PRO A 46 0.91 -23.55 -0.08
CA PRO A 46 1.28 -23.63 1.33
C PRO A 46 2.80 -23.71 1.55
N GLY A 47 3.51 -24.50 0.74
CA GLY A 47 4.96 -24.65 0.79
C GLY A 47 5.75 -23.40 0.39
N SER A 48 5.12 -22.41 -0.25
CA SER A 48 5.72 -21.11 -0.53
C SER A 48 5.38 -20.05 0.53
N ILE A 49 4.17 -20.08 1.09
CA ILE A 49 3.71 -19.04 2.03
C ILE A 49 4.18 -19.29 3.46
N TYR A 50 4.10 -20.51 3.99
CA TYR A 50 4.38 -20.76 5.40
C TYR A 50 5.87 -20.58 5.74
N PRO A 51 6.82 -21.05 4.91
CA PRO A 51 8.24 -20.74 5.15
C PRO A 51 8.53 -19.24 5.07
N LEU A 52 7.84 -18.52 4.18
CA LEU A 52 7.98 -17.06 4.07
C LEU A 52 7.44 -16.36 5.33
N LEU A 53 6.26 -16.74 5.82
CA LEU A 53 5.66 -16.18 7.03
C LEU A 53 6.54 -16.42 8.25
N ASN A 54 7.10 -17.63 8.42
CA ASN A 54 8.04 -17.93 9.49
C ASN A 54 9.26 -17.02 9.43
N LYS A 55 9.86 -16.87 8.24
CA LYS A 55 11.00 -15.97 8.04
C LYS A 55 10.65 -14.51 8.34
N MET A 56 9.46 -14.05 7.96
CA MET A 56 9.01 -12.68 8.25
C MET A 56 8.78 -12.45 9.75
N VAL A 57 8.33 -13.48 10.49
CA VAL A 57 8.26 -13.44 11.97
C VAL A 57 9.65 -13.37 12.58
N GLU A 58 10.59 -14.22 12.13
CA GLU A 58 11.98 -14.20 12.59
C GLU A 58 12.67 -12.86 12.33
N GLU A 59 12.39 -12.23 11.18
CA GLU A 59 12.89 -10.91 10.83
C GLU A 59 12.16 -9.77 11.55
N GLY A 60 11.04 -10.05 12.23
CA GLY A 60 10.23 -9.08 12.95
C GLY A 60 9.44 -8.12 12.05
N THR A 61 9.22 -8.45 10.78
CA THR A 61 8.37 -7.64 9.88
C THR A 61 6.89 -7.94 10.05
N ILE A 62 6.57 -9.11 10.62
CA ILE A 62 5.22 -9.47 11.07
C ILE A 62 5.30 -10.13 12.44
N GLU A 63 4.17 -10.16 13.15
CA GLU A 63 3.98 -10.89 14.41
C GLU A 63 2.86 -11.93 14.25
N ARG A 64 2.97 -13.06 14.96
CA ARG A 64 1.90 -14.06 15.02
C ARG A 64 1.09 -13.85 16.29
N THR A 65 -0.20 -13.65 16.14
CA THR A 65 -1.15 -13.45 17.25
C THR A 65 -1.52 -14.77 17.91
N SER A 66 -2.08 -14.70 19.11
CA SER A 66 -2.54 -15.87 19.88
C SER A 66 -3.67 -16.66 19.19
N ASP A 67 -4.50 -16.00 18.38
CA ASP A 67 -5.56 -16.64 17.58
C ASP A 67 -5.07 -17.22 16.24
N GLY A 68 -3.74 -17.18 16.00
CA GLY A 68 -3.08 -17.78 14.85
C GLY A 68 -3.10 -16.94 13.58
N LYS A 69 -3.42 -15.65 13.68
CA LYS A 69 -3.27 -14.68 12.59
C LYS A 69 -1.84 -14.12 12.56
N TYR A 70 -1.50 -13.51 11.45
CA TYR A 70 -0.32 -12.69 11.29
C TYR A 70 -0.75 -11.23 11.24
N LYS A 71 0.06 -10.35 11.79
CA LYS A 71 -0.15 -8.90 11.78
C LYS A 71 1.16 -8.20 11.40
N ILE A 72 1.07 -7.15 10.60
CA ILE A 72 2.25 -6.37 10.22
C ILE A 72 2.81 -5.60 11.43
N THR A 73 4.12 -5.49 11.54
CA THR A 73 4.79 -4.63 12.54
C THR A 73 5.18 -3.28 11.93
N ALA A 74 5.66 -2.34 12.74
CA ALA A 74 6.23 -1.09 12.24
C ALA A 74 7.37 -1.32 11.23
N LYS A 75 8.21 -2.34 11.47
CA LYS A 75 9.28 -2.72 10.54
C LYS A 75 8.73 -3.24 9.20
N GLY A 76 7.65 -4.02 9.24
CA GLY A 76 6.99 -4.47 8.01
C GLY A 76 6.36 -3.34 7.22
N ILE A 77 5.77 -2.34 7.90
CA ILE A 77 5.22 -1.13 7.27
C ILE A 77 6.32 -0.36 6.56
N GLU A 78 7.46 -0.16 7.22
CA GLU A 78 8.64 0.52 6.65
C GLU A 78 9.12 -0.15 5.36
N GLU A 79 9.04 -1.48 5.27
CA GLU A 79 9.47 -2.24 4.10
C GLU A 79 8.59 -2.01 2.86
N ILE A 80 7.29 -1.75 3.05
CA ILE A 80 6.35 -1.50 1.96
C ILE A 80 5.98 -0.02 1.79
N LYS A 81 6.60 0.89 2.52
CA LYS A 81 6.25 2.32 2.52
C LYS A 81 6.26 2.97 1.12
N GLU A 82 7.21 2.57 0.28
CA GLU A 82 7.36 3.08 -1.10
C GLU A 82 6.32 2.51 -2.07
N ILE A 83 5.62 1.43 -1.68
CA ILE A 83 4.65 0.70 -2.50
C ILE A 83 3.21 0.98 -2.02
N LEU A 84 3.05 1.33 -0.75
CA LEU A 84 1.79 1.70 -0.16
C LEU A 84 1.28 3.00 -0.83
N PRO A 85 0.03 3.04 -1.33
CA PRO A 85 -0.62 4.30 -1.72
C PRO A 85 -1.03 5.14 -0.49
N ILE A 86 -0.24 5.08 0.58
CA ILE A 86 -0.43 5.90 1.77
C ILE A 86 0.59 7.01 1.68
N LYS A 87 0.19 8.12 1.08
CA LYS A 87 0.67 9.39 1.58
C LYS A 87 0.05 9.56 2.96
N GLN A 88 0.77 9.05 3.95
CA GLN A 88 0.48 9.30 5.34
C GLN A 88 0.93 10.75 5.49
N ILE A 89 -0.01 11.69 5.40
CA ILE A 89 0.25 13.08 5.73
C ILE A 89 0.52 13.10 7.24
N ASN A 90 1.77 12.82 7.61
CA ASN A 90 2.21 12.73 8.99
C ASN A 90 2.73 14.08 9.48
N SER A 91 2.89 15.02 8.56
CA SER A 91 3.29 16.39 8.81
C SER A 91 2.62 17.37 7.84
N ILE A 92 2.67 18.66 8.18
CA ILE A 92 2.28 19.75 7.27
C ILE A 92 3.17 19.71 6.00
N GLU A 93 4.44 19.36 6.14
CA GLU A 93 5.38 19.21 5.02
C GLU A 93 4.91 18.14 4.00
N ASP A 94 4.45 16.98 4.49
CA ASP A 94 3.92 15.92 3.62
C ASP A 94 2.64 16.36 2.88
N SER A 95 1.81 17.18 3.54
CA SER A 95 0.64 17.80 2.90
C SER A 95 1.05 18.70 1.75
N ILE A 96 2.07 19.54 1.97
CA ILE A 96 2.57 20.49 0.98
C ILE A 96 3.11 19.73 -0.24
N GLN A 97 3.93 18.71 -0.03
CA GLN A 97 4.46 17.88 -1.11
C GLN A 97 3.36 17.14 -1.90
N GLU A 98 2.24 16.80 -1.26
CA GLU A 98 1.06 16.28 -1.98
C GLU A 98 0.38 17.34 -2.83
N LEU A 99 0.14 18.53 -2.28
CA LEU A 99 -0.47 19.61 -3.04
C LEU A 99 0.38 19.98 -4.27
N GLU A 100 1.70 20.00 -4.13
CA GLU A 100 2.63 20.21 -5.24
C GLU A 100 2.59 19.08 -6.27
N GLY A 101 2.56 17.82 -5.82
CA GLY A 101 2.43 16.66 -6.69
C GLY A 101 1.12 16.66 -7.48
N LEU A 102 0.00 16.98 -6.82
CA LEU A 102 -1.31 17.12 -7.46
C LEU A 102 -1.33 18.28 -8.48
N ALA A 103 -0.68 19.40 -8.17
CA ALA A 103 -0.56 20.51 -9.11
C ALA A 103 0.23 20.11 -10.36
N GLN A 104 1.29 19.31 -10.22
CA GLN A 104 2.03 18.77 -11.37
C GLN A 104 1.20 17.78 -12.17
N PHE A 105 0.49 16.86 -11.50
CA PHE A 105 -0.44 15.94 -12.16
C PHE A 105 -1.51 16.69 -12.97
N PHE A 106 -2.15 17.71 -12.41
CA PHE A 106 -3.15 18.52 -13.13
C PHE A 106 -2.58 19.31 -14.33
N LYS A 107 -1.27 19.53 -14.41
CA LYS A 107 -0.65 20.09 -15.63
C LYS A 107 -0.56 19.06 -16.75
N GLU A 108 -0.41 17.79 -16.40
CA GLU A 108 -0.22 16.67 -17.33
C GLU A 108 -1.54 16.05 -17.79
N VAL A 109 -2.62 16.21 -17.02
CA VAL A 109 -3.95 15.72 -17.37
C VAL A 109 -4.56 16.51 -18.53
N GLU A 110 -5.22 15.80 -19.44
CA GLU A 110 -5.99 16.40 -20.54
C GLU A 110 -7.08 17.38 -20.04
N ARG A 111 -7.19 18.55 -20.69
CA ARG A 111 -8.09 19.64 -20.25
C ARG A 111 -9.57 19.26 -20.19
N ASN A 112 -10.03 18.39 -21.09
CA ASN A 112 -11.40 17.86 -21.12
C ASN A 112 -11.74 17.07 -19.84
N LYS A 113 -10.83 16.21 -19.36
CA LYS A 113 -11.01 15.44 -18.12
C LYS A 113 -11.04 16.37 -16.90
N LEU A 114 -10.20 17.40 -16.87
CA LEU A 114 -10.22 18.40 -15.79
C LEU A 114 -11.51 19.21 -15.75
N PHE A 115 -12.11 19.47 -16.91
CA PHE A 115 -13.34 20.26 -17.01
C PHE A 115 -14.50 19.60 -16.26
N GLU A 116 -14.62 18.27 -16.30
CA GLU A 116 -15.64 17.50 -15.58
C GLU A 116 -15.59 17.68 -14.06
N TYR A 117 -14.42 18.02 -13.52
CA TYR A 117 -14.19 18.17 -12.08
C TYR A 117 -13.84 19.60 -11.66
N LYS A 118 -13.91 20.56 -12.58
CA LYS A 118 -13.41 21.93 -12.39
C LYS A 118 -13.94 22.58 -11.11
N ASP A 119 -15.26 22.60 -10.93
CA ASP A 119 -15.88 23.28 -9.80
C ASP A 119 -15.54 22.62 -8.46
N ARG A 120 -15.45 21.28 -8.44
CA ARG A 120 -15.03 20.53 -7.25
C ARG A 120 -13.58 20.82 -6.88
N ILE A 121 -12.69 20.89 -7.88
CA ILE A 121 -11.28 21.23 -7.67
C ILE A 121 -11.15 22.66 -7.13
N LEU A 122 -11.85 23.63 -7.74
CA LEU A 122 -11.80 25.03 -7.31
C LEU A 122 -12.34 25.22 -5.89
N ASN A 123 -13.41 24.53 -5.52
CA ASN A 123 -13.95 24.58 -4.16
C ASN A 123 -12.96 24.01 -3.13
N ALA A 124 -12.32 22.88 -3.42
CA ALA A 124 -11.31 22.29 -2.54
C ALA A 124 -10.10 23.22 -2.36
N ILE A 125 -9.63 23.87 -3.42
CA ILE A 125 -8.55 24.87 -3.34
C ILE A 125 -8.97 26.04 -2.46
N LYS A 126 -10.20 26.54 -2.63
CA LYS A 126 -10.72 27.66 -1.85
C LYS A 126 -10.80 27.35 -0.36
N GLU A 127 -11.28 26.16 0.02
CA GLU A 127 -11.33 25.73 1.42
C GLU A 127 -9.94 25.72 2.06
N ILE A 128 -8.93 25.19 1.34
CA ILE A 128 -7.54 25.18 1.81
C ILE A 128 -7.00 26.62 1.94
N GLU A 129 -7.28 27.48 0.95
CA GLU A 129 -6.85 28.88 0.97
C GLU A 129 -7.42 29.67 2.16
N GLU A 130 -8.70 29.46 2.50
CA GLU A 130 -9.35 30.10 3.65
C GLU A 130 -8.72 29.66 4.98
N VAL A 131 -8.42 28.36 5.13
CA VAL A 131 -7.74 27.84 6.33
C VAL A 131 -6.34 28.43 6.48
N VAL A 132 -5.55 28.47 5.39
CA VAL A 132 -4.16 28.98 5.42
C VAL A 132 -4.12 30.48 5.69
N LYS A 133 -5.03 31.27 5.13
CA LYS A 133 -5.11 32.73 5.40
C LYS A 133 -5.53 33.05 6.83
N GLY A 134 -6.19 32.12 7.51
CA GLY A 134 -6.64 32.28 8.89
C GLY A 134 -5.63 31.86 9.95
N ALA A 135 -4.49 31.29 9.56
CA ALA A 135 -3.40 30.86 10.44
C ALA A 135 -2.36 31.97 10.66
#